data_AF-A0A8H4Q062-F1
#
_entry.id   AF-A0A8H4Q062-F1
#
_cell.length_a   1.000
_cell.length_b   1.000
_cell.length_c   1.000
_cell.angle_alpha   90.00
_cell.angle_beta   90.00
_cell.angle_gamma   90.00
#
_symmetry.space_group_name_H-M   'P 1'
#
loop_
_entity.id
_entity.type
_entity.pdbx_description
1 polymer ?
#
loop_
_entity_poly.entity_id
_entity_poly.type
_entity_poly.pdbx_seq_one_letter_code
_entity_poly.pdbx_strand_id
1 'polypeptide(L)'
;MRGSTDGDEDIKEVWFPGCHGDVGGGWPAAAENPLDPNQPKKLWQRVRNLCTTRRAKEPSRDVASDYFQMSDVPLAWMIREVELVGESHPSAAVKWSNNVNGFKRRFKERRDQALRGFMHDSLSFGRGTGFFRVLLWRFLEWFPLITRWELVGNQWSNVRFPLNMGDTRDIPHDAVLHESLLWRLHKDPTYCPRNNHGEHLPPCLKHNGLVADVERVVQPQWLSDPDHQTYTFSKSTTNGAHNGAHTNGNNGV
;
A
#
# COMPACT_ATOMS: atom_id res chain seq x y z
N MET A 1 -20.26 -16.07 -5.12
CA MET A 1 -21.17 -15.27 -5.99
C MET A 1 -21.59 -14.04 -5.19
N ARG A 2 -21.18 -12.83 -5.59
CA ARG A 2 -21.85 -11.61 -5.10
C ARG A 2 -23.27 -11.63 -5.66
N GLY A 3 -24.26 -11.64 -4.78
CA GLY A 3 -25.66 -11.50 -5.16
C GLY A 3 -25.85 -10.15 -5.84
N SER A 4 -26.42 -10.18 -7.04
CA SER A 4 -26.59 -9.06 -7.95
C SER A 4 -27.73 -8.10 -7.54
N THR A 5 -27.86 -7.78 -6.26
CA THR A 5 -28.86 -6.83 -5.74
C THR A 5 -28.39 -6.21 -4.41
N ASP A 6 -27.26 -5.52 -4.42
CA ASP A 6 -26.92 -4.57 -3.35
C ASP A 6 -26.64 -3.22 -4.00
N GLY A 7 -27.15 -2.14 -3.40
CA GLY A 7 -27.04 -0.78 -3.93
C GLY A 7 -25.58 -0.40 -4.20
N ASP A 8 -25.37 0.50 -5.17
CA ASP A 8 -24.05 1.05 -5.52
C ASP A 8 -23.20 1.28 -4.26
N GLU A 9 -22.20 0.43 -4.03
CA GLU A 9 -21.24 0.61 -2.94
C GLU A 9 -20.39 1.83 -3.31
N ASP A 10 -20.59 2.97 -2.63
CA ASP A 10 -19.81 4.21 -2.83
C ASP A 10 -18.43 4.16 -2.15
N ILE A 11 -17.91 2.96 -1.89
CA ILE A 11 -16.63 2.75 -1.21
C ILE A 11 -15.56 2.45 -2.26
N LYS A 12 -14.52 3.28 -2.26
CA LYS A 12 -13.36 3.13 -3.14
C LYS A 12 -12.14 2.71 -2.33
N GLU A 13 -11.71 1.46 -2.52
CA GLU A 13 -10.46 0.94 -1.96
C GLU A 13 -9.32 1.06 -2.98
N VAL A 14 -8.19 1.65 -2.56
CA VAL A 14 -7.01 1.84 -3.42
C VAL A 14 -5.74 1.40 -2.70
N TRP A 15 -4.90 0.64 -3.39
CA TRP A 15 -3.67 0.05 -2.86
C TRP A 15 -2.43 0.91 -3.18
N PHE A 16 -1.66 1.22 -2.15
CA PHE A 16 -0.44 2.03 -2.19
C PHE A 16 0.79 1.20 -1.77
N PRO A 17 2.01 1.58 -2.17
CA PRO A 17 3.22 0.88 -1.73
C PRO A 17 3.58 1.19 -0.28
N GLY A 18 4.21 0.23 0.38
CA GLY A 18 4.78 0.38 1.73
C GLY A 18 3.93 -0.25 2.83
N CYS A 19 4.28 0.02 4.09
CA CYS A 19 3.58 -0.49 5.26
C CYS A 19 2.53 0.51 5.79
N HIS A 20 1.89 0.18 6.92
CA HIS A 20 0.87 1.00 7.57
C HIS A 20 1.25 2.49 7.70
N GLY A 21 2.48 2.80 8.14
CA GLY A 21 2.91 4.19 8.30
C GLY A 21 3.41 4.85 7.01
N ASP A 22 3.70 4.09 5.96
CA ASP A 22 4.01 4.65 4.64
C ASP A 22 2.74 5.08 3.89
N VAL A 23 1.57 4.61 4.32
CA VAL A 23 0.27 5.04 3.80
C VAL A 23 -0.39 6.05 4.75
N GLY A 24 -0.47 5.73 6.05
CA GLY A 24 -1.12 6.56 7.06
C GLY A 24 -0.26 7.69 7.64
N GLY A 25 1.04 7.70 7.35
CA GLY A 25 2.00 8.68 7.88
C GLY A 25 2.39 8.44 9.34
N GLY A 26 3.04 9.45 9.93
CA GLY A 26 3.52 9.42 11.32
C GLY A 26 5.00 9.06 11.48
N TRP A 27 5.70 8.80 10.38
CA TRP A 27 7.16 8.70 10.35
C TRP A 27 7.81 10.09 10.26
N PRO A 28 9.10 10.26 10.56
CA PRO A 28 9.76 11.56 10.42
C PRO A 28 10.11 11.86 8.96
N ALA A 29 9.76 13.05 8.52
CA ALA A 29 10.06 13.63 7.21
C ALA A 29 11.54 14.09 7.11
N ALA A 30 12.49 13.18 7.37
CA ALA A 30 13.91 13.53 7.41
C ALA A 30 14.73 12.67 6.45
N ALA A 31 15.59 13.30 5.64
CA ALA A 31 16.59 12.64 4.81
C ALA A 31 17.70 11.98 5.65
N GLU A 32 18.01 12.58 6.80
CA GLU A 32 18.99 12.09 7.76
C GLU A 32 18.40 12.16 9.16
N ASN A 33 18.55 11.07 9.91
CA ASN A 33 18.20 11.01 11.31
C ASN A 33 19.48 11.14 12.15
N PRO A 34 19.47 11.89 13.27
CA PRO A 34 20.56 11.84 14.27
C PRO A 34 20.86 10.41 14.76
N LEU A 35 19.98 9.46 14.47
CA LEU A 35 20.06 8.03 14.76
C LEU A 35 20.67 7.19 13.62
N ASP A 36 21.05 7.77 12.48
CA ASP A 36 21.66 7.06 11.34
C ASP A 36 23.07 6.54 11.64
N PRO A 37 23.44 5.37 11.10
CA PRO A 37 24.67 4.66 11.46
C PRO A 37 25.95 5.41 11.06
N ASN A 38 25.84 6.38 10.15
CA ASN A 38 26.98 7.09 9.55
C ASN A 38 27.52 8.23 10.44
N GLN A 39 26.89 8.52 11.58
CA GLN A 39 27.40 9.53 12.53
C GLN A 39 28.15 8.85 13.70
N PRO A 40 29.38 9.29 14.04
CA PRO A 40 30.10 8.78 15.20
C PRO A 40 29.32 9.13 16.47
N LYS A 41 28.99 8.09 17.27
CA LYS A 41 28.14 8.23 18.47
C LYS A 41 28.84 7.73 19.71
N LYS A 42 28.63 8.45 20.81
CA LYS A 42 29.04 8.00 22.15
C LYS A 42 28.25 6.73 22.51
N LEU A 43 28.86 5.82 23.28
CA LEU A 43 28.26 4.54 23.68
C LEU A 43 26.85 4.70 24.29
N TRP A 44 26.66 5.71 25.13
CA TRP A 44 25.36 5.97 25.76
C TRP A 44 24.29 6.45 24.77
N GLN A 45 24.69 7.20 23.73
CA GLN A 45 23.79 7.55 22.63
C GLN A 45 23.41 6.29 21.85
N ARG A 46 24.34 5.35 21.60
CA ARG A 46 24.00 4.06 20.98
C ARG A 46 22.95 3.29 21.78
N VAL A 47 23.08 3.25 23.11
CA VAL A 47 22.10 2.59 24.00
C VAL A 47 20.74 3.30 23.99
N ARG A 48 20.72 4.63 24.11
CA ARG A 48 19.47 5.42 24.03
C ARG A 48 18.77 5.26 22.67
N ASN A 49 19.56 5.15 21.60
CA ASN A 49 19.04 4.98 20.25
C ASN A 49 18.33 3.64 20.05
N LEU A 50 18.78 2.57 20.72
CA LEU A 50 18.08 1.28 20.72
C LEU A 50 16.65 1.43 21.30
N CYS A 51 16.47 2.27 22.32
CA CYS A 51 15.15 2.49 22.92
C CYS A 51 14.28 3.53 22.19
N THR A 52 14.83 4.30 21.26
CA THR A 52 14.11 5.45 20.67
C THR A 52 13.42 5.04 19.36
N THR A 53 12.12 5.30 19.27
CA THR A 53 11.35 5.12 18.02
C THR A 53 11.49 6.37 17.17
N ARG A 54 11.61 6.23 15.84
CA ARG A 54 11.80 7.38 14.94
C ARG A 54 10.54 8.25 14.76
N ARG A 55 9.40 7.88 15.36
CA ARG A 55 8.13 8.62 15.26
C ARG A 55 8.30 10.08 15.71
N ALA A 56 7.82 11.02 14.90
CA ALA A 56 7.80 12.44 15.26
C ALA A 56 6.94 12.63 16.53
N LYS A 57 7.48 13.33 17.54
CA LYS A 57 6.77 13.63 18.79
C LYS A 57 5.97 14.93 18.72
N GLU A 58 6.36 15.82 17.82
CA GLU A 58 5.75 17.14 17.62
C GLU A 58 5.57 17.37 16.11
N PRO A 59 4.57 18.17 15.71
CA PRO A 59 4.47 18.65 14.34
C PRO A 59 5.73 19.45 13.97
N SER A 60 6.11 19.42 12.69
CA SER A 60 7.27 20.19 12.25
C SER A 60 7.07 21.68 12.51
N ARG A 61 8.15 22.34 12.92
CA ARG A 61 8.19 23.78 13.14
C ARG A 61 8.12 24.55 11.83
N ASP A 62 8.58 23.96 10.74
CA ASP A 62 8.55 24.55 9.40
C ASP A 62 8.06 23.51 8.38
N VAL A 63 6.75 23.43 8.25
CA VAL A 63 6.06 22.54 7.31
C VAL A 63 6.52 22.79 5.87
N ALA A 64 7.00 24.00 5.53
CA ALA A 64 7.41 24.35 4.18
C ALA A 64 8.74 23.68 3.78
N SER A 65 9.70 23.57 4.71
CA SER A 65 11.01 22.98 4.47
C SER A 65 11.08 21.47 4.68
N ASP A 66 10.04 20.85 5.25
CA ASP A 66 9.97 19.40 5.41
C ASP A 66 10.13 18.63 4.09
N TYR A 67 10.82 17.50 4.19
CA TYR A 67 10.97 16.52 3.11
C TYR A 67 9.67 15.74 2.94
N PHE A 68 9.28 15.43 1.71
CA PHE A 68 8.17 14.52 1.49
C PHE A 68 8.52 13.07 1.82
N GLN A 69 7.54 12.36 2.35
CA GLN A 69 7.54 10.94 2.69
C GLN A 69 6.67 10.16 1.71
N MET A 70 6.75 8.83 1.79
CA MET A 70 5.86 7.97 1.00
C MET A 70 4.37 8.25 1.27
N SER A 71 4.02 8.56 2.53
CA SER A 71 2.64 8.82 2.96
C SER A 71 2.05 10.12 2.41
N ASP A 72 2.88 11.01 1.88
CA ASP A 72 2.38 12.24 1.26
C ASP A 72 1.71 11.97 -0.10
N VAL A 73 2.02 10.84 -0.75
CA VAL A 73 1.32 10.40 -1.96
C VAL A 73 -0.14 10.04 -1.68
N PRO A 74 -0.46 9.11 -0.76
CA PRO A 74 -1.85 8.85 -0.39
C PRO A 74 -2.52 10.04 0.30
N LEU A 75 -1.79 10.90 1.01
CA LEU A 75 -2.36 12.14 1.54
C LEU A 75 -2.83 13.08 0.42
N ALA A 76 -2.01 13.30 -0.60
CA ALA A 76 -2.38 14.13 -1.76
C ALA A 76 -3.58 13.54 -2.51
N TRP A 77 -3.60 12.22 -2.69
CA TRP A 77 -4.74 11.51 -3.26
C TRP A 77 -6.01 11.70 -2.42
N MET A 78 -5.93 11.48 -1.11
CA MET A 78 -7.07 11.60 -0.19
C MET A 78 -7.63 13.02 -0.15
N ILE A 79 -6.76 14.04 -0.14
CA ILE A 79 -7.18 15.45 -0.18
C ILE A 79 -8.06 15.70 -1.40
N ARG A 80 -7.64 15.21 -2.56
CA ARG A 80 -8.40 15.33 -3.80
C ARG A 80 -9.74 14.59 -3.73
N GLU A 81 -9.76 13.34 -3.29
CA GLU A 81 -11.02 12.57 -3.24
C GLU A 81 -12.03 13.24 -2.29
N VAL A 82 -11.57 13.78 -1.16
CA VAL A 82 -12.42 14.54 -0.22
C VAL A 82 -12.94 15.85 -0.84
N GLU A 83 -12.17 16.51 -1.69
CA GLU A 83 -12.64 17.69 -2.43
C GLU A 83 -13.72 17.34 -3.45
N LEU A 84 -13.55 16.26 -4.20
CA LEU A 84 -14.57 15.76 -5.14
C LEU A 84 -15.87 15.39 -4.42
N VAL A 85 -15.78 14.80 -3.23
CA VAL A 85 -16.94 14.56 -2.36
C VAL A 85 -17.57 15.88 -1.90
N GLY A 86 -16.76 16.89 -1.54
CA GLY A 86 -17.28 18.21 -1.16
C GLY A 86 -17.93 18.98 -2.30
N GLU A 87 -17.46 18.80 -3.54
CA GLU A 87 -18.05 19.38 -4.75
C GLU A 87 -19.41 18.74 -5.09
N SER A 88 -19.51 17.41 -4.96
CA SER A 88 -20.76 16.67 -5.18
C SER A 88 -21.77 16.84 -4.03
N HIS A 89 -21.30 16.90 -2.79
CA HIS A 89 -22.10 16.99 -1.57
C HIS A 89 -21.62 18.14 -0.68
N PRO A 90 -22.08 19.38 -0.92
CA PRO A 90 -21.63 20.55 -0.17
C PRO A 90 -21.85 20.46 1.35
N SER A 91 -22.83 19.68 1.80
CA SER A 91 -23.07 19.42 3.23
C SER A 91 -21.99 18.57 3.91
N ALA A 92 -21.26 17.75 3.14
CA ALA A 92 -20.17 16.91 3.61
C ALA A 92 -18.78 17.53 3.38
N ALA A 93 -18.73 18.74 2.78
CA ALA A 93 -17.47 19.42 2.49
C ALA A 93 -16.68 19.74 3.76
N VAL A 94 -15.43 19.30 3.81
CA VAL A 94 -14.53 19.56 4.95
C VAL A 94 -14.03 20.99 4.94
N LYS A 95 -13.81 21.56 6.13
CA LYS A 95 -13.15 22.87 6.27
C LYS A 95 -11.64 22.70 6.15
N TRP A 96 -11.06 23.25 5.08
CA TRP A 96 -9.62 23.19 4.84
C TRP A 96 -8.85 24.21 5.66
N SER A 97 -7.64 23.83 6.05
CA SER A 97 -6.66 24.79 6.61
C SER A 97 -5.96 25.56 5.49
N ASN A 98 -5.42 26.74 5.83
CA ASN A 98 -4.66 27.56 4.90
C ASN A 98 -3.40 26.85 4.34
N ASN A 99 -2.93 25.79 5.02
CA ASN A 99 -1.73 25.05 4.64
C ASN A 99 -1.94 24.07 3.49
N VAL A 100 -3.19 23.70 3.17
CA VAL A 100 -3.51 22.67 2.16
C VAL A 100 -3.08 23.10 0.76
N ASN A 101 -3.33 24.35 0.40
CA ASN A 101 -2.89 24.90 -0.89
C ASN A 101 -1.36 24.95 -1.01
N GLY A 102 -0.69 25.28 0.11
CA GLY A 102 0.77 25.25 0.20
C GLY A 102 1.34 23.84 0.09
N PHE A 103 0.68 22.83 0.65
CA PHE A 103 1.02 21.42 0.48
C PHE A 103 0.87 21.00 -0.98
N LYS A 104 -0.29 21.22 -1.60
CA LYS A 104 -0.57 20.82 -2.99
C LYS A 104 0.45 21.35 -3.98
N ARG A 105 0.78 22.65 -3.89
CA ARG A 105 1.80 23.28 -4.75
C ARG A 105 3.17 22.59 -4.60
N ARG A 106 3.63 22.42 -3.37
CA ARG A 106 4.93 21.79 -3.09
C ARG A 106 4.95 20.31 -3.45
N PHE A 107 3.85 19.60 -3.23
CA PHE A 107 3.73 18.19 -3.57
C PHE A 107 3.85 18.01 -5.08
N LYS A 108 3.18 18.86 -5.88
CA LYS A 108 3.31 18.85 -7.34
C LYS A 108 4.76 19.06 -7.80
N GLU A 109 5.48 19.97 -7.17
CA GLU A 109 6.88 20.27 -7.49
C GLU A 109 7.86 19.16 -7.04
N ARG A 110 7.58 18.47 -5.94
CA ARG A 110 8.49 17.51 -5.29
C ARG A 110 7.92 16.10 -5.19
N ARG A 111 6.95 15.74 -6.03
CA ARG A 111 6.27 14.42 -6.04
C ARG A 111 7.26 13.25 -6.12
N ASP A 112 8.28 13.41 -6.95
CA ASP A 112 9.37 12.45 -7.11
C ASP A 112 10.09 12.12 -5.78
N GLN A 113 10.18 13.08 -4.86
CA GLN A 113 10.75 12.88 -3.53
C GLN A 113 9.89 11.92 -2.70
N ALA A 114 8.56 12.09 -2.76
CA ALA A 114 7.60 11.24 -2.06
C ALA A 114 7.63 9.79 -2.61
N LEU A 115 7.70 9.63 -3.94
CA LEU A 115 7.79 8.33 -4.61
C LEU A 115 9.07 7.57 -4.23
N ARG A 116 10.21 8.29 -4.15
CA ARG A 116 11.51 7.77 -3.70
C ARG A 116 11.64 7.68 -2.18
N GLY A 117 10.58 8.02 -1.44
CA GLY A 117 10.58 8.04 0.01
C GLY A 117 11.04 6.71 0.63
N PHE A 118 11.68 6.81 1.79
CA PHE A 118 12.12 5.64 2.54
C PHE A 118 10.93 4.78 2.97
N MET A 119 11.02 3.47 2.72
CA MET A 119 9.99 2.51 3.13
C MET A 119 10.27 1.98 4.52
N HIS A 120 9.31 2.17 5.40
CA HIS A 120 9.43 1.75 6.78
C HIS A 120 9.04 0.28 6.96
N ASP A 121 9.61 -0.36 7.98
CA ASP A 121 9.31 -1.73 8.35
C ASP A 121 9.45 -1.87 9.87
N SER A 122 8.37 -2.35 10.50
CA SER A 122 8.31 -2.53 11.95
C SER A 122 8.92 -3.83 12.46
N LEU A 123 9.25 -4.76 11.56
CA LEU A 123 9.89 -6.04 11.85
C LEU A 123 11.40 -6.04 11.56
N SER A 124 11.90 -5.01 10.87
CA SER A 124 13.32 -4.83 10.57
C SER A 124 13.98 -3.72 11.38
N PHE A 125 15.17 -4.00 11.92
CA PHE A 125 15.97 -2.98 12.58
C PHE A 125 16.41 -1.89 11.60
N GLY A 126 16.41 -0.64 12.07
CA GLY A 126 16.88 0.49 11.27
C GLY A 126 15.89 0.98 10.21
N ARG A 127 14.68 0.40 10.12
CA ARG A 127 13.62 0.78 9.17
C ARG A 127 12.47 1.60 9.78
N GLY A 128 12.75 2.42 10.80
CA GLY A 128 11.75 3.31 11.42
C GLY A 128 11.46 2.99 12.88
N THR A 129 11.20 1.72 13.18
CA THR A 129 10.82 1.27 14.51
C THR A 129 12.04 1.13 15.44
N GLY A 130 11.87 1.51 16.70
CA GLY A 130 12.93 1.39 17.71
C GLY A 130 13.28 -0.08 18.01
N PHE A 131 14.53 -0.37 18.41
CA PHE A 131 15.05 -1.74 18.54
C PHE A 131 14.18 -2.64 19.44
N PHE A 132 13.82 -2.18 20.64
CA PHE A 132 12.98 -2.97 21.55
C PHE A 132 11.57 -3.19 21.03
N ARG A 133 11.03 -2.24 20.25
CA ARG A 133 9.73 -2.42 19.59
C ARG A 133 9.82 -3.45 18.47
N VAL A 134 10.90 -3.46 17.69
CA VAL A 134 11.12 -4.49 16.66
C VAL A 134 11.18 -5.88 17.33
N LEU A 135 11.91 -6.03 18.44
CA LEU A 135 11.94 -7.29 19.19
C LEU A 135 10.56 -7.69 19.71
N LEU A 136 9.80 -6.74 20.27
CA LEU A 136 8.45 -6.98 20.73
C LEU A 136 7.53 -7.45 19.57
N TRP A 137 7.55 -6.77 18.43
CA TRP A 137 6.75 -7.16 17.28
C TRP A 137 7.15 -8.53 16.76
N ARG A 138 8.46 -8.80 16.61
CA ARG A 138 8.95 -10.14 16.25
C ARG A 138 8.54 -11.22 17.24
N PHE A 139 8.48 -10.90 18.53
CA PHE A 139 7.97 -11.82 19.55
C PHE A 139 6.47 -12.09 19.37
N LEU A 140 5.66 -11.06 19.15
CA LEU A 140 4.23 -11.19 18.92
C LEU A 140 3.92 -11.99 17.64
N GLU A 141 4.73 -11.83 16.58
CA GLU A 141 4.64 -12.63 15.35
C GLU A 141 4.81 -14.14 15.60
N TRP A 142 5.51 -14.51 16.67
CA TRP A 142 5.78 -15.89 17.08
C TRP A 142 4.94 -16.34 18.28
N PHE A 143 4.10 -15.47 18.85
CA PHE A 143 3.39 -15.76 20.08
C PHE A 143 2.11 -16.57 19.79
N PRO A 144 2.01 -17.83 20.26
CA PRO A 144 0.99 -18.78 19.79
C PRO A 144 -0.42 -18.51 20.33
N LEU A 145 -0.61 -17.50 21.18
CA LEU A 145 -1.93 -17.14 21.72
C LEU A 145 -2.65 -16.06 20.91
N ILE A 146 -1.95 -15.42 19.97
CA ILE A 146 -2.55 -14.40 19.11
C ILE A 146 -3.31 -15.10 17.99
N THR A 147 -4.59 -14.76 17.87
CA THR A 147 -5.43 -15.20 16.75
C THR A 147 -5.66 -14.05 15.78
N ARG A 148 -5.77 -14.37 14.49
CA ARG A 148 -6.07 -13.39 13.44
C ARG A 148 -7.30 -13.80 12.65
N TRP A 149 -7.95 -12.82 12.04
CA TRP A 149 -9.06 -13.05 11.12
C TRP A 149 -8.50 -13.13 9.71
N GLU A 150 -8.69 -14.28 9.06
CA GLU A 150 -8.34 -14.51 7.66
C GLU A 150 -9.60 -14.86 6.87
N LEU A 151 -9.60 -14.48 5.59
CA LEU A 151 -10.65 -14.80 4.66
C LEU A 151 -10.28 -16.11 3.95
N VAL A 152 -10.88 -17.22 4.34
CA VAL A 152 -10.62 -18.54 3.75
C VAL A 152 -11.83 -18.96 2.94
N GLY A 153 -11.67 -19.15 1.63
CA GLY A 153 -12.74 -19.60 0.73
C GLY A 153 -13.99 -18.72 0.72
N ASN A 154 -13.89 -17.45 1.15
CA ASN A 154 -14.98 -16.48 1.35
C ASN A 154 -15.71 -16.50 2.71
N GLN A 155 -15.10 -17.09 3.76
CA GLN A 155 -15.57 -16.95 5.14
C GLN A 155 -14.48 -16.39 6.05
N TRP A 156 -14.87 -15.47 6.92
CA TRP A 156 -14.01 -14.97 7.99
C TRP A 156 -13.79 -16.09 9.02
N SER A 157 -12.55 -16.50 9.18
CA SER A 157 -12.15 -17.55 10.10
C SER A 157 -11.10 -17.03 11.08
N ASN A 158 -11.17 -17.51 12.33
CA ASN A 158 -10.17 -17.21 13.34
C ASN A 158 -9.02 -18.21 13.20
N VAL A 159 -7.92 -17.78 12.57
CA VAL A 159 -6.74 -18.60 12.31
C VAL A 159 -5.69 -18.32 13.38
N ARG A 160 -5.11 -19.40 13.90
CA ARG A 160 -3.99 -19.35 14.86
C ARG A 160 -2.70 -19.92 14.29
N PHE A 161 -2.84 -21.03 13.57
CA PHE A 161 -1.74 -21.71 12.90
C PHE A 161 -2.01 -21.75 11.39
N PRO A 162 -1.00 -21.49 10.54
CA PRO A 162 0.39 -21.15 10.88
C PRO A 162 0.52 -19.79 11.60
N LEU A 163 1.62 -19.55 12.32
CA LEU A 163 1.88 -18.24 12.96
C LEU A 163 2.07 -17.16 11.89
N ASN A 164 1.83 -15.89 12.25
CA ASN A 164 1.83 -14.81 11.26
C ASN A 164 3.22 -14.57 10.67
N MET A 165 4.33 -14.66 11.42
CA MET A 165 5.70 -14.63 10.87
C MET A 165 5.99 -13.46 9.89
N GLY A 166 5.29 -12.33 10.02
CA GLY A 166 5.37 -11.20 9.09
C GLY A 166 4.70 -11.45 7.73
N ASP A 167 3.65 -12.27 7.69
CA ASP A 167 2.90 -12.55 6.47
C ASP A 167 2.22 -11.30 5.91
N THR A 168 2.02 -11.32 4.61
CA THR A 168 1.42 -10.22 3.86
C THR A 168 -0.10 -10.39 3.74
N ARG A 169 -0.81 -9.28 3.57
CA ARG A 169 -2.26 -9.33 3.30
C ARG A 169 -2.53 -9.77 1.87
N ASP A 170 -3.60 -10.54 1.70
CA ASP A 170 -4.12 -10.89 0.39
C ASP A 170 -4.67 -9.64 -0.31
N ILE A 171 -4.47 -9.58 -1.62
CA ILE A 171 -4.95 -8.53 -2.52
C ILE A 171 -6.07 -9.14 -3.37
N PRO A 172 -7.27 -8.56 -3.40
CA PRO A 172 -8.35 -9.09 -4.23
C PRO A 172 -8.03 -8.94 -5.73
N HIS A 173 -8.60 -9.80 -6.57
CA HIS A 173 -8.33 -9.81 -8.02
C HIS A 173 -8.81 -8.53 -8.73
N ASP A 174 -9.81 -7.86 -8.18
CA ASP A 174 -10.36 -6.59 -8.64
C ASP A 174 -9.77 -5.38 -7.90
N ALA A 175 -8.66 -5.56 -7.18
CA ALA A 175 -7.99 -4.48 -6.47
C ALA A 175 -7.61 -3.33 -7.40
N VAL A 176 -7.90 -2.11 -6.94
CA VAL A 176 -7.46 -0.88 -7.60
C VAL A 176 -6.09 -0.48 -7.04
N LEU A 177 -5.08 -0.44 -7.90
CA LEU A 177 -3.69 -0.13 -7.59
C LEU A 177 -3.39 1.32 -7.95
N HIS A 178 -2.75 2.07 -7.05
CA HIS A 178 -2.30 3.43 -7.34
C HIS A 178 -1.00 3.41 -8.17
N GLU A 179 -0.81 4.39 -9.07
CA GLU A 179 0.37 4.45 -9.95
C GLU A 179 1.71 4.46 -9.20
N SER A 180 1.75 4.99 -7.97
CA SER A 180 2.95 5.01 -7.14
C SER A 180 3.44 3.61 -6.77
N LEU A 181 2.51 2.64 -6.65
CA LEU A 181 2.84 1.23 -6.43
C LEU A 181 3.59 0.68 -7.66
N LEU A 182 3.03 0.88 -8.85
CA LEU A 182 3.63 0.44 -10.11
C LEU A 182 4.97 1.11 -10.36
N TRP A 183 5.06 2.43 -10.14
CA TRP A 183 6.30 3.18 -10.26
C TRP A 183 7.40 2.53 -9.43
N ARG A 184 7.09 2.16 -8.17
CA ARG A 184 8.07 1.54 -7.27
C ARG A 184 8.43 0.11 -7.66
N LEU A 185 7.47 -0.70 -8.09
CA LEU A 185 7.71 -2.07 -8.57
C LEU A 185 8.71 -2.10 -9.75
N HIS A 186 8.65 -1.11 -10.62
CA HIS A 186 9.54 -0.97 -11.78
C HIS A 186 10.89 -0.31 -11.45
N LYS A 187 10.90 0.72 -10.61
CA LYS A 187 12.10 1.52 -10.34
C LYS A 187 12.99 0.95 -9.24
N ASP A 188 12.42 0.24 -8.28
CA ASP A 188 13.15 -0.34 -7.15
C ASP A 188 13.25 -1.86 -7.32
N PRO A 189 14.43 -2.41 -7.68
CA PRO A 189 14.61 -3.85 -7.82
C PRO A 189 14.51 -4.58 -6.49
N THR A 190 14.73 -3.90 -5.35
CA THR A 190 14.64 -4.48 -4.01
C THR A 190 13.20 -4.54 -3.50
N TYR A 191 12.28 -3.84 -4.16
CA TYR A 191 10.87 -3.86 -3.81
C TYR A 191 10.17 -5.07 -4.46
N CYS A 192 9.99 -6.11 -3.66
CA CYS A 192 9.35 -7.38 -4.03
C CYS A 192 8.31 -7.77 -2.96
N PRO A 193 7.14 -7.12 -2.93
CA PRO A 193 6.07 -7.46 -1.98
C PRO A 193 5.61 -8.91 -2.18
N ARG A 194 5.32 -9.61 -1.09
CA ARG A 194 4.91 -11.03 -1.11
C ARG A 194 3.40 -11.25 -1.20
N ASN A 195 2.63 -10.16 -1.21
CA ASN A 195 1.18 -10.19 -1.31
C ASN A 195 0.72 -11.03 -2.52
N ASN A 196 -0.29 -11.86 -2.33
CA ASN A 196 -0.90 -12.71 -3.36
C ASN A 196 -2.42 -12.53 -3.35
N HIS A 197 -3.17 -13.36 -4.09
CA HIS A 197 -4.64 -13.32 -4.10
C HIS A 197 -5.29 -14.26 -3.06
N GLY A 198 -4.54 -14.66 -2.03
CA GLY A 198 -4.92 -15.70 -1.06
C GLY A 198 -4.42 -17.10 -1.43
N GLU A 199 -4.82 -18.07 -0.60
CA GLU A 199 -4.70 -19.52 -0.83
C GLU A 199 -3.29 -20.03 -1.18
N HIS A 200 -2.24 -19.43 -0.63
CA HIS A 200 -0.83 -19.77 -0.87
C HIS A 200 -0.36 -19.62 -2.33
N LEU A 201 -1.00 -18.73 -3.09
CA LEU A 201 -0.57 -18.37 -4.44
C LEU A 201 0.79 -17.64 -4.45
N PRO A 202 1.53 -17.67 -5.57
CA PRO A 202 2.72 -16.84 -5.73
C PRO A 202 2.37 -15.35 -5.63
N PRO A 203 3.36 -14.48 -5.32
CA PRO A 203 3.14 -13.04 -5.24
C PRO A 203 2.48 -12.47 -6.50
N CYS A 204 1.40 -11.72 -6.32
CA CYS A 204 0.55 -11.24 -7.41
C CYS A 204 1.04 -9.93 -8.04
N LEU A 205 1.86 -9.14 -7.34
CA LEU A 205 2.35 -7.85 -7.82
C LEU A 205 3.65 -7.94 -8.62
N LYS A 206 4.57 -8.80 -8.18
CA LYS A 206 5.87 -9.02 -8.82
C LYS A 206 6.40 -10.40 -8.48
N HIS A 207 6.67 -11.21 -9.50
CA HIS A 207 7.15 -12.56 -9.36
C HIS A 207 8.28 -12.84 -10.36
N ASN A 208 9.39 -13.43 -9.89
CA ASN A 208 10.58 -13.72 -10.70
C ASN A 208 11.12 -12.51 -11.50
N GLY A 209 11.02 -11.31 -10.91
CA GLY A 209 11.47 -10.06 -11.54
C GLY A 209 10.46 -9.44 -12.52
N LEU A 210 9.37 -10.13 -12.85
CA LEU A 210 8.31 -9.63 -13.71
C LEU A 210 7.22 -8.95 -12.87
N VAL A 211 6.84 -7.73 -13.26
CA VAL A 211 5.71 -7.00 -12.68
C VAL A 211 4.43 -7.51 -13.33
N ALA A 212 3.34 -7.58 -12.56
CA ALA A 212 2.05 -8.03 -13.06
C ALA A 212 1.49 -7.14 -14.18
N ASP A 213 0.77 -7.77 -15.11
CA ASP A 213 0.04 -7.06 -16.15
C ASP A 213 -1.15 -6.32 -15.55
N VAL A 214 -1.22 -5.02 -15.84
CA VAL A 214 -2.22 -4.11 -15.29
C VAL A 214 -2.78 -3.21 -16.37
N GLU A 215 -4.07 -2.93 -16.27
CA GLU A 215 -4.80 -2.03 -17.15
C GLU A 215 -5.16 -0.74 -16.41
N ARG A 216 -5.07 0.39 -17.10
CA ARG A 216 -5.47 1.68 -16.54
C ARG A 216 -6.99 1.71 -16.37
N VAL A 217 -7.44 2.09 -15.18
CA VAL A 217 -8.87 2.34 -14.94
C VAL A 217 -9.26 3.61 -15.68
N VAL A 218 -10.14 3.48 -16.67
CA VAL A 218 -10.65 4.61 -17.45
C VAL A 218 -11.63 5.39 -16.58
N GLN A 219 -11.22 6.60 -16.20
CA GLN A 219 -12.08 7.55 -15.49
C GLN A 219 -12.59 8.62 -16.47
N PRO A 220 -13.80 9.17 -16.25
CA PRO A 220 -14.27 10.33 -17.00
C PRO A 220 -13.24 11.48 -16.94
N GLN A 221 -13.16 12.30 -17.98
CA GLN A 221 -12.14 13.35 -18.08
C GLN A 221 -12.13 14.32 -16.88
N TRP A 222 -13.31 14.63 -16.32
CA TRP A 222 -13.47 15.49 -15.15
C TRP A 222 -12.99 14.84 -13.83
N LEU A 223 -12.91 13.50 -13.79
CA LEU A 223 -12.43 12.71 -12.66
C LEU A 223 -11.01 12.19 -12.89
N SER A 224 -10.38 12.46 -14.03
CA SER A 224 -9.03 11.98 -14.32
C SER A 224 -7.98 12.91 -13.69
N ASP A 225 -7.13 12.37 -12.82
CA ASP A 225 -5.93 13.05 -12.34
C ASP A 225 -4.68 12.48 -13.02
N PRO A 226 -3.90 13.30 -13.75
CA PRO A 226 -2.65 12.85 -14.32
C PRO A 226 -1.61 12.39 -13.28
N ASP A 227 -1.67 12.91 -12.04
CA ASP A 227 -0.70 12.67 -10.96
C ASP A 227 -1.12 11.55 -9.99
N HIS A 228 -2.37 11.06 -10.12
CA HIS A 228 -2.97 10.01 -9.29
C HIS A 228 -3.77 8.97 -10.10
N GLN A 229 -3.12 8.40 -11.11
CA GLN A 229 -3.71 7.36 -11.95
C GLN A 229 -3.88 6.04 -11.17
N THR A 230 -4.92 5.29 -11.55
CA THR A 230 -5.28 4.02 -10.92
C THR A 230 -5.36 2.90 -11.96
N TYR A 231 -5.06 1.68 -11.53
CA TYR A 231 -4.91 0.51 -12.38
C TYR A 231 -5.58 -0.70 -11.74
N THR A 232 -5.97 -1.68 -12.53
CA THR A 232 -6.47 -2.98 -12.06
C THR A 232 -5.68 -4.10 -12.72
N PHE A 233 -5.65 -5.29 -12.13
CA PHE A 233 -5.06 -6.46 -12.76
C PHE A 233 -5.74 -6.76 -14.11
N SER A 234 -4.94 -7.06 -15.14
CA SER A 234 -5.47 -7.50 -16.42
C SER A 234 -6.24 -8.81 -16.24
N LYS A 235 -7.47 -8.87 -16.78
CA LYS A 235 -8.21 -10.13 -16.82
C LYS A 235 -7.48 -11.05 -17.78
N SER A 236 -7.06 -12.22 -17.31
CA SER A 236 -6.50 -13.25 -18.19
C SER A 236 -7.52 -13.55 -19.27
N THR A 237 -7.21 -13.24 -20.53
CA THR A 237 -8.05 -13.59 -21.68
C THR A 237 -8.01 -15.10 -21.87
N THR A 238 -8.73 -15.86 -21.03
CA THR A 238 -9.12 -17.23 -21.36
C THR A 238 -10.20 -17.16 -22.43
N ASN A 239 -9.77 -16.90 -23.67
CA ASN A 239 -10.59 -17.20 -24.84
C ASN A 239 -10.88 -18.70 -24.83
N GLY A 240 -12.13 -19.06 -24.51
CA GLY A 240 -12.67 -20.37 -24.75
C GLY A 240 -12.60 -20.69 -26.25
N ALA A 241 -11.61 -21.47 -26.64
CA ALA A 241 -11.58 -22.19 -27.91
C ALA A 241 -11.79 -23.68 -27.63
N HIS A 242 -12.93 -24.03 -27.02
CA HIS A 242 -13.48 -25.38 -27.15
C HIS A 242 -14.45 -25.36 -28.35
N ASN A 243 -13.90 -25.31 -29.56
CA ASN A 243 -14.66 -25.70 -30.74
C ASN A 243 -14.86 -27.21 -30.67
N GLY A 244 -16.10 -27.61 -30.39
CA GLY A 244 -16.53 -28.99 -30.45
C GLY A 244 -16.36 -29.54 -31.86
N ALA A 245 -15.42 -30.47 -32.02
CA ALA A 245 -15.44 -31.42 -33.11
C ALA A 245 -16.25 -32.64 -32.63
N HIS A 246 -17.57 -32.59 -32.81
CA HIS A 246 -18.41 -33.79 -32.85
C HIS A 246 -17.99 -34.60 -34.09
N THR A 247 -17.19 -35.63 -33.92
CA THR A 247 -17.06 -36.69 -34.92
C THR A 247 -18.19 -37.69 -34.70
N ASN A 248 -19.19 -37.64 -35.58
CA ASN A 248 -20.24 -38.64 -35.69
C ASN A 248 -19.61 -40.02 -35.98
N GLY A 249 -19.74 -40.95 -35.04
CA GLY A 249 -19.58 -42.38 -35.30
C GLY A 249 -20.78 -42.87 -36.12
N ASN A 250 -20.55 -43.11 -37.41
CA ASN A 250 -21.52 -43.71 -38.31
C ASN A 250 -21.45 -45.24 -38.15
N ASN A 251 -22.50 -45.83 -37.56
CA ASN A 251 -22.78 -47.26 -37.63
C ASN A 251 -23.31 -47.59 -39.03
N GLY A 252 -22.74 -48.60 -39.68
CA GLY A 252 -23.26 -49.10 -40.96
C GLY A 252 -22.60 -50.41 -41.38
N VAL A 253 -23.32 -51.50 -41.07
CA VAL A 253 -23.37 -52.85 -41.69
C VAL A 253 -22.08 -53.69 -41.68
#